data_AF-A0A6N7QXC7-F1
#
_entry.id   AF-A0A6N7QXC7-F1
#
_cell.length_a   1.000
_cell.length_b   1.000
_cell.length_c   1.000
_cell.angle_alpha   90.00
_cell.angle_beta   90.00
_cell.angle_gamma   90.00
#
_symmetry.space_group_name_H-M   'P 1'
#
loop_
_entity.id
_entity.type
_entity.pdbx_description
1 polymer ?
#
loop_
_entity_poly.entity_id
_entity_poly.type
_entity_poly.pdbx_seq_one_letter_code
_entity_poly.pdbx_strand_id
1 'polypeptide(L)' 'MNKIKEIKEALNKKYYERENEVEGLLIGMLSKQHVLFIGEAGTGKSQLSSELGKIVNGSNYFQWLPQYSC' A
#
# COMPACT_ATOMS: atom_id res chain seq x y z
N MET A 1 9.33 -20.81 -3.69
CA MET A 1 7.97 -20.61 -3.16
C MET A 1 8.07 -19.59 -2.00
N ASN A 2 8.30 -18.29 -2.29
CA ASN A 2 8.45 -17.25 -1.23
C ASN A 2 8.36 -15.79 -1.70
N LYS A 3 8.10 -15.48 -2.98
CA LYS A 3 8.08 -14.09 -3.50
C LYS A 3 7.13 -13.15 -2.72
N ILE A 4 5.98 -13.63 -2.29
CA ILE A 4 5.04 -12.83 -1.49
C ILE A 4 5.64 -12.49 -0.12
N LYS A 5 6.36 -13.45 0.48
CA LYS A 5 7.07 -13.25 1.75
C LYS A 5 8.20 -12.23 1.60
N GLU A 6 8.97 -12.34 0.51
CA GLU A 6 10.03 -11.37 0.17
C GLU A 6 9.46 -9.95 -0.02
N ILE A 7 8.31 -9.82 -0.67
CA ILE A 7 7.61 -8.54 -0.82
C ILE A 7 7.13 -8.02 0.54
N LYS A 8 6.55 -8.86 1.40
CA LYS A 8 6.12 -8.49 2.76
C LYS A 8 7.31 -8.00 3.59
N GLU A 9 8.42 -8.72 3.57
CA GLU A 9 9.65 -8.37 4.29
C GLU A 9 10.26 -7.05 3.76
N ALA A 10 10.29 -6.85 2.44
CA ALA A 10 10.78 -5.62 1.84
C ALA A 10 9.91 -4.40 2.22
N LEU A 11 8.58 -4.55 2.25
CA LEU A 11 7.65 -3.51 2.66
C LEU A 11 7.76 -3.22 4.17
N ASN A 12 7.79 -4.24 5.03
CA ASN A 12 7.93 -4.06 6.47
C ASN A 12 9.28 -3.41 6.86
N LYS A 13 10.35 -3.68 6.10
CA LYS A 13 11.64 -3.00 6.30
C LYS A 13 11.60 -1.52 5.94
N LYS A 14 10.72 -1.13 5.01
CA LYS A 14 10.56 0.25 4.53
C LYS A 14 9.58 1.07 5.36
N TYR A 15 8.56 0.44 5.94
CA TYR A 15 7.52 1.09 6.74
C TYR A 15 7.55 0.60 8.19
N TYR A 16 8.03 1.45 9.10
CA TYR A 16 8.06 1.16 10.54
C TYR A 16 6.64 1.19 11.14
N GLU A 17 6.32 0.25 12.04
CA GLU A 17 5.02 0.15 12.74
C GLU A 17 3.77 0.02 11.84
N ARG A 18 3.92 -0.47 10.59
CA ARG A 18 2.80 -0.62 9.63
C ARG A 18 2.57 -2.04 9.13
N GLU A 19 2.99 -3.04 9.91
CA GLU A 19 2.93 -4.45 9.49
C GLU A 19 1.50 -4.90 9.18
N ASN A 20 0.53 -4.45 9.99
CA ASN A 20 -0.88 -4.78 9.82
C ASN A 20 -1.47 -4.16 8.54
N GLU A 21 -1.12 -2.91 8.23
CA GLU A 21 -1.56 -2.24 7.01
C GLU A 21 -0.94 -2.85 5.76
N VAL A 22 0.35 -3.19 5.80
CA VAL A 22 1.04 -3.91 4.73
C VAL A 22 0.39 -5.27 4.50
N GLU A 23 0.08 -6.00 5.56
CA GLU A 23 -0.58 -7.31 5.48
C GLU A 23 -2.00 -7.20 4.91
N GLY A 24 -2.82 -6.27 5.42
CA GLY A 24 -4.17 -6.02 4.91
C GLY A 24 -4.16 -5.63 3.44
N LEU A 25 -3.18 -4.82 3.01
CA LEU A 25 -3.00 -4.43 1.61
C LEU A 25 -2.69 -5.62 0.71
N LEU A 26 -1.73 -6.46 1.12
CA LEU A 26 -1.33 -7.64 0.36
C LEU A 26 -2.48 -8.65 0.27
N ILE A 27 -3.21 -8.88 1.37
CA ILE A 27 -4.39 -9.75 1.40
C ILE A 27 -5.46 -9.21 0.45
N GLY A 28 -5.79 -7.92 0.53
CA GLY A 28 -6.77 -7.28 -0.36
C GLY A 28 -6.39 -7.42 -1.83
N MET A 29 -5.12 -7.16 -2.16
CA MET A 29 -4.61 -7.32 -3.53
C MET A 29 -4.72 -8.77 -4.03
N LEU A 30 -4.27 -9.75 -3.24
CA LEU A 30 -4.29 -11.18 -3.63
C LEU A 30 -5.71 -11.74 -3.73
N SER A 31 -6.63 -11.25 -2.91
CA SER A 31 -8.05 -11.63 -2.93
C SER A 31 -8.89 -10.82 -3.92
N LYS A 32 -8.27 -9.87 -4.65
CA LYS A 32 -8.95 -8.93 -5.56
C LYS A 32 -10.05 -8.13 -4.85
N GLN A 33 -9.85 -7.80 -3.58
CA GLN A 33 -10.75 -7.00 -2.76
C GLN A 33 -10.26 -5.56 -2.64
N HIS A 34 -11.18 -4.66 -2.33
CA HIS A 34 -10.87 -3.25 -2.07
C HIS A 34 -10.44 -3.06 -0.61
N VAL A 35 -9.42 -2.23 -0.39
CA VAL A 35 -8.91 -1.89 0.96
C VAL A 35 -9.10 -0.40 1.18
N LEU A 36 -9.66 -0.03 2.33
CA LEU A 36 -9.79 1.36 2.78
C LEU A 36 -8.87 1.59 3.97
N PHE A 37 -7.96 2.56 3.85
CA PHE A 37 -7.12 2.99 4.98
C PHE A 37 -7.73 4.20 5.68
N ILE A 38 -7.96 4.08 6.99
CA ILE A 38 -8.46 5.15 7.84
C ILE A 38 -7.38 5.53 8.85
N GLY A 39 -7.15 6.83 9.06
CA GLY A 39 -6.30 7.37 10.12
C GLY A 39 -5.84 8.79 9.80
N GLU A 40 -4.97 9.35 10.64
CA GLU A 40 -4.50 10.74 10.51
C GLU A 40 -3.80 11.04 9.18
N ALA A 41 -3.86 12.31 8.75
CA ALA A 41 -3.13 12.75 7.57
C ALA A 41 -1.61 12.66 7.81
N GLY A 42 -0.83 12.39 6.76
CA GLY A 42 0.64 12.32 6.87
C GLY A 42 1.20 10.98 7.36
N THR A 43 0.37 9.99 7.73
CA THR A 43 0.83 8.67 8.20
C THR A 43 1.26 7.74 7.04
N GLY A 44 1.71 8.25 5.90
CA GLY A 44 2.22 7.44 4.80
C GLY A 44 1.21 6.58 4.02
N LYS A 45 -0.11 6.72 4.24
CA LYS A 45 -1.17 5.93 3.56
C LYS A 45 -1.08 6.00 2.03
N SER A 46 -0.97 7.20 1.47
CA SER A 46 -0.83 7.40 0.01
C SER A 46 0.51 6.89 -0.53
N GLN A 47 1.56 6.98 0.29
CA GLN A 47 2.87 6.47 -0.09
C GLN A 47 2.87 4.94 -0.17
N LEU A 48 2.17 4.26 0.75
CA LEU A 48 2.01 2.81 0.75
C LEU A 48 1.28 2.32 -0.51
N SER A 49 0.20 2.99 -0.93
CA SER A 49 -0.54 2.62 -2.14
C SER A 49 0.27 2.85 -3.42
N SER A 50 1.06 3.93 -3.49
CA SER A 50 1.93 4.21 -4.64
C SER A 50 3.04 3.18 -4.81
N GLU A 51 3.68 2.77 -3.71
CA GLU A 51 4.75 1.78 -3.75
C GLU A 51 4.24 0.39 -4.15
N LEU A 52 3.03 0.01 -3.71
CA LEU A 52 2.42 -1.24 -4.16
C LEU A 52 2.21 -1.28 -5.68
N GLY A 53 1.75 -0.17 -6.28
CA GLY A 53 1.59 -0.06 -7.73
C GLY A 53 2.92 -0.24 -8.49
N LYS A 54 4.06 0.14 -7.90
CA LYS A 54 5.38 -0.07 -8.50
C LYS A 54 5.85 -1.53 -8.44
N ILE A 55 5.37 -2.29 -7.46
CA ILE A 55 5.76 -3.70 -7.26
C ILE A 55 5.03 -4.62 -8.24
N VAL A 56 3.80 -4.29 -8.61
CA VAL A 56 2.97 -5.12 -9.49
C VAL A 56 3.16 -4.72 -10.95
N ASN A 57 3.85 -5.56 -11.72
CA ASN A 57 4.01 -5.40 -13.16
C ASN A 57 2.65 -5.38 -13.87
N GLY A 58 2.42 -4.39 -14.73
CA GLY A 58 1.17 -4.21 -15.46
C GLY A 58 0.03 -3.61 -14.64
N SER A 59 0.30 -3.13 -13.42
CA SER A 59 -0.70 -2.39 -12.65
C SER A 59 -0.83 -0.94 -13.12
N ASN A 60 -2.04 -0.40 -13.03
CA ASN A 60 -2.32 1.01 -13.26
C ASN A 60 -2.51 1.69 -11.91
N TYR A 61 -1.64 2.64 -11.58
CA TYR A 61 -1.77 3.43 -10.37
C TYR A 61 -2.55 4.71 -10.63
N PHE A 62 -3.61 4.93 -9.85
CA PHE A 62 -4.40 6.15 -9.86
C PHE A 62 -4.43 6.75 -8.46
N GLN A 63 -4.10 8.04 -8.36
CA GLN A 63 -4.19 8.81 -7.12
C GLN A 63 -4.89 10.13 -7.41
N TRP A 64 -5.88 10.46 -6.59
CA TRP A 64 -6.55 11.76 -6.63
C TRP A 64 -6.48 12.38 -5.24
N LEU A 65 -5.90 13.58 -5.15
CA LEU A 65 -5.96 14.42 -3.97
C LEU A 65 -6.68 15.71 -4.39
N PRO A 66 -7.91 15.97 -3.92
CA PRO A 66 -8.56 17.25 -4.18
C PRO A 66 -7.82 18.32 -3.37
N GLN A 67 -6.93 19.05 -4.02
CA GLN A 67 -6.34 20.27 -3.48
C GLN A 67 -7.39 21.36 -3.58
N TYR A 68 -8.13 21.60 -2.51
CA TYR A 68 -8.76 22.90 -2.33
C TYR A 68 -7.65 23.86 -1.89
N SER A 69 -7.08 24.57 -2.85
CA SER A 69 -6.27 25.76 -2.60
C SER A 69 -7.23 26.85 -2.12
N CYS A 70 -7.23 27.13 -0.82
CA CYS A 70 -7.74 28.41 -0.31
C CYS A 70 -6.65 29.47 -0.48
#